data_AF-A0A6N9U457-F1
#
_entry.id   AF-A0A6N9U457-F1
#
_cell.length_a   1.000
_cell.length_b   1.000
_cell.length_c   1.000
_cell.angle_alpha   90.00
_cell.angle_beta   90.00
_cell.angle_gamma   90.00
#
_symmetry.space_group_name_H-M   'P 1'
#
loop_
_entity.id
_entity.type
_entity.pdbx_description
1 polymer ?
#
loop_
_entity_poly.entity_id
_entity_poly.type
_entity_poly.pdbx_seq_one_letter_code
_entity_poly.pdbx_strand_id
1 'polypeptide(L)'
;MSQYYDMGDQTLWNPSNGASRLFISQVSVYQAELGLPSGIGAMQADECQIDPLVFSEFVDALIAWHRRTSHVVMTALSEGFVATVLVLAERAGIEVNWLPTGSAEDGGLNDVQVPAAPVASEDVWATALRDKSRAFGRFMTV
;
A
#
# COMPACT_ATOMS: atom_id res chain seq x y z
N MET A 1 23.25 -4.12 -8.72
CA MET A 1 22.97 -3.02 -7.79
C MET A 1 21.54 -3.17 -7.33
N SER A 2 21.33 -2.97 -6.04
CA SER A 2 20.05 -3.08 -5.36
C SER A 2 19.91 -1.90 -4.39
N GLN A 3 18.72 -1.68 -3.87
CA GLN A 3 18.42 -0.62 -2.92
C GLN A 3 17.78 -1.21 -1.67
N TYR A 4 17.95 -0.57 -0.53
CA TYR A 4 17.53 -1.06 0.78
C TYR A 4 16.42 -0.18 1.34
N TYR A 5 15.35 -0.83 1.78
CA TYR A 5 14.23 -0.21 2.48
C TYR A 5 14.28 -0.68 3.92
N ASP A 6 14.73 0.19 4.81
CA ASP A 6 15.02 -0.14 6.20
C ASP A 6 14.04 0.55 7.14
N MET A 7 13.80 -0.06 8.30
CA MET A 7 13.07 0.53 9.41
C MET A 7 13.95 0.40 10.65
N GLY A 8 14.65 1.48 10.99
CA GLY A 8 15.75 1.41 11.95
C GLY A 8 16.84 0.48 11.43
N ASP A 9 17.20 -0.54 12.20
CA ASP A 9 18.24 -1.52 11.86
C ASP A 9 17.70 -2.73 11.07
N GLN A 10 16.41 -2.77 10.75
CA GLN A 10 15.78 -3.89 10.06
C GLN A 10 15.55 -3.58 8.59
N THR A 11 16.18 -4.35 7.69
CA THR A 11 15.83 -4.33 6.27
C THR A 11 14.49 -5.02 6.05
N LEU A 12 13.56 -4.30 5.43
CA LEU A 12 12.23 -4.81 5.05
C LEU A 12 12.22 -5.31 3.61
N TRP A 13 13.01 -4.70 2.73
CA TRP A 13 13.07 -5.08 1.31
C TRP A 13 14.37 -4.65 0.64
N ASN A 14 14.96 -5.53 -0.16
CA ASN A 14 16.17 -5.27 -0.93
C ASN A 14 15.95 -5.52 -2.44
N PRO A 15 15.24 -4.63 -3.15
CA PRO A 15 14.96 -4.79 -4.58
C PRO A 15 16.12 -4.41 -5.50
N SER A 16 16.05 -4.89 -6.74
CA SER A 16 16.82 -4.28 -7.84
C SER A 16 16.45 -2.80 -8.05
N ASN A 17 17.39 -2.01 -8.57
CA ASN A 17 17.18 -0.57 -8.82
C ASN A 17 15.97 -0.29 -9.72
N GLY A 18 15.67 -1.18 -10.68
CA GLY A 18 14.52 -1.03 -11.57
C GLY A 18 13.18 -1.13 -10.83
N ALA A 19 13.05 -2.14 -9.96
CA ALA A 19 11.87 -2.32 -9.13
C ALA A 19 11.71 -1.17 -8.12
N SER A 20 12.81 -0.77 -7.48
CA SER A 20 12.81 0.36 -6.54
C SER A 20 12.35 1.67 -7.19
N ARG A 21 12.88 2.00 -8.38
CA ARG A 21 12.49 3.19 -9.13
C ARG A 21 10.99 3.20 -9.46
N LEU A 22 10.44 2.06 -9.91
CA LEU A 22 9.01 1.93 -10.19
C LEU A 22 8.16 2.06 -8.93
N PHE A 23 8.62 1.51 -7.81
CA PHE A 23 7.93 1.59 -6.54
C PHE A 23 7.87 3.04 -6.02
N ILE A 24 9.01 3.75 -5.92
CA ILE A 24 9.05 5.16 -5.47
C ILE A 24 8.23 6.09 -6.38
N SER A 25 8.19 5.82 -7.69
CA SER A 25 7.35 6.59 -8.60
C SER A 25 5.87 6.42 -8.26
N GLN A 26 5.44 5.20 -7.93
CA GLN A 26 4.06 4.93 -7.50
C GLN A 26 3.78 5.50 -6.11
N VAL A 27 4.73 5.43 -5.17
CA VAL A 27 4.60 6.09 -3.86
C VAL A 27 4.23 7.56 -4.04
N SER A 28 4.90 8.27 -4.96
CA SER A 28 4.59 9.68 -5.25
C SER A 28 3.16 9.89 -5.78
N VAL A 29 2.66 8.98 -6.64
CA VAL A 29 1.28 9.01 -7.15
C VAL A 29 0.28 8.85 -6.01
N TYR A 30 0.48 7.86 -5.13
CA TYR A 30 -0.47 7.60 -4.05
C TYR A 30 -0.38 8.60 -2.89
N GLN A 31 0.78 9.22 -2.65
CA GLN A 31 0.85 10.37 -1.75
C GLN A 31 0.00 11.54 -2.26
N ALA A 32 0.00 11.80 -3.57
CA ALA A 32 -0.84 12.83 -4.17
C ALA A 32 -2.34 12.46 -4.13
N GLU A 33 -2.67 11.20 -4.43
CA GLU A 33 -4.04 10.68 -4.38
C GLU A 33 -4.63 10.73 -2.96
N LEU A 34 -3.85 10.36 -1.94
CA LEU A 34 -4.30 10.31 -0.55
C LEU A 34 -4.14 11.64 0.18
N GLY A 35 -3.32 12.57 -0.34
CA GLY A 35 -2.96 13.81 0.34
C GLY A 35 -2.12 13.61 1.62
N LEU A 36 -1.46 12.45 1.75
CA LEU A 36 -0.71 12.05 2.95
C LEU A 36 0.74 11.71 2.60
N PRO A 37 1.71 11.99 3.49
CA PRO A 37 3.07 11.47 3.34
C PRO A 37 3.07 9.95 3.49
N SER A 38 3.96 9.26 2.77
CA SER A 38 4.06 7.80 2.85
C SER A 38 4.90 7.29 4.01
N GLY A 39 5.72 8.13 4.64
CA GLY A 39 6.71 7.68 5.62
C GLY A 39 7.95 7.01 5.00
N ILE A 40 7.98 6.80 3.67
CA ILE A 40 9.18 6.31 2.97
C ILE A 40 10.10 7.50 2.69
N GLY A 41 11.28 7.48 3.29
CA GLY A 41 12.29 8.51 3.15
C GLY A 41 12.92 8.57 1.75
N ALA A 42 13.71 9.63 1.52
CA ALA A 42 14.46 9.77 0.28
C ALA A 42 15.52 8.65 0.16
N MET A 43 15.67 8.12 -1.05
CA MET A 43 16.74 7.17 -1.39
C MET A 43 18.10 7.88 -1.38
N GLN A 44 18.99 7.49 -0.48
CA GLN A 44 20.31 8.06 -0.27
C GLN A 44 21.34 6.94 -0.14
N ALA A 45 22.40 6.97 -0.96
CA ALA A 45 23.44 5.93 -0.96
C ALA A 45 22.88 4.49 -1.06
N ASP A 46 21.86 4.31 -1.91
CA ASP A 46 21.12 3.06 -2.10
C ASP A 46 20.29 2.59 -0.88
N GLU A 47 20.10 3.42 0.14
CA GLU A 47 19.27 3.12 1.32
C GLU A 47 18.14 4.16 1.48
N CYS A 48 16.99 3.74 2.01
CA CYS A 48 15.95 4.64 2.49
C CYS A 48 15.35 4.14 3.81
N GLN A 49 15.07 5.07 4.71
CA GLN A 49 14.43 4.79 6.00
C GLN A 49 12.91 4.94 5.90
N ILE A 50 12.18 3.99 6.49
CA ILE A 50 10.73 4.00 6.62
C ILE A 50 10.39 4.42 8.05
N ASP A 51 9.70 5.55 8.18
CA ASP A 51 9.11 5.97 9.45
C ASP A 51 7.89 5.10 9.75
N PRO A 52 7.89 4.31 10.85
CA PRO A 52 6.84 3.33 11.11
C PRO A 52 5.48 3.97 11.42
N LEU A 53 5.46 5.15 12.06
CA LEU A 53 4.22 5.80 12.45
C LEU A 53 3.54 6.40 11.22
N VAL A 54 4.30 7.14 10.42
CA VAL A 54 3.78 7.77 9.19
C VAL A 54 3.41 6.70 8.15
N PHE A 55 4.22 5.64 8.03
CA PHE A 55 3.92 4.54 7.12
C PHE A 55 2.66 3.77 7.53
N SER A 56 2.41 3.58 8.83
CA SER A 56 1.16 2.97 9.32
C SER A 56 -0.07 3.79 8.93
N GLU A 57 -0.04 5.12 9.12
CA GLU A 57 -1.15 6.00 8.73
C GLU A 57 -1.40 5.97 7.22
N PHE A 58 -0.33 5.94 6.42
CA PHE A 58 -0.41 5.81 4.98
C PHE A 58 -1.02 4.48 4.54
N VAL A 59 -0.61 3.36 5.16
CA VAL A 59 -1.13 2.01 4.90
C VAL A 59 -2.64 1.96 5.18
N ASP A 60 -3.09 2.48 6.33
CA ASP A 60 -4.51 2.51 6.67
C ASP A 60 -5.32 3.35 5.68
N ALA A 61 -4.82 4.53 5.30
CA ALA A 61 -5.46 5.39 4.31
C ALA A 61 -5.53 4.75 2.93
N LEU A 62 -4.45 4.09 2.49
CA LEU A 62 -4.37 3.40 1.21
C LEU A 62 -5.39 2.27 1.12
N ILE A 63 -5.56 1.50 2.18
CA ILE A 63 -6.51 0.38 2.24
C ILE A 63 -7.95 0.90 2.27
N ALA A 64 -8.22 1.94 3.06
CA ALA A 64 -9.52 2.58 3.09
C ALA A 64 -9.91 3.19 1.74
N TRP A 65 -8.96 3.79 1.02
CA TRP A 65 -9.15 4.28 -0.35
C TRP A 65 -9.40 3.12 -1.33
N HIS A 66 -8.56 2.08 -1.31
CA HIS A 66 -8.67 0.92 -2.20
C HIS A 66 -9.97 0.14 -2.00
N ARG A 67 -10.52 0.12 -0.79
CA ARG A 67 -11.84 -0.46 -0.51
C ARG A 67 -12.99 0.39 -1.06
N ARG A 68 -12.89 1.72 -0.96
CA ARG A 68 -13.94 2.64 -1.41
C ARG A 68 -14.02 2.74 -2.93
N THR A 69 -12.93 2.47 -3.65
CA THR A 69 -12.95 2.51 -5.11
C THR A 69 -13.74 1.32 -5.67
N SER A 70 -14.90 1.61 -6.26
CA SER A 70 -15.67 0.65 -7.07
C SER A 70 -15.27 0.65 -8.54
N HIS A 71 -14.28 1.47 -8.91
CA HIS A 71 -13.83 1.62 -10.29
C HIS A 71 -12.81 0.54 -10.66
N VAL A 72 -13.24 -0.45 -11.45
CA VAL A 72 -12.47 -1.67 -11.76
C VAL A 72 -11.07 -1.40 -12.31
N VAL A 73 -10.88 -0.33 -13.08
CA VAL A 73 -9.56 0.05 -13.62
C VAL A 73 -8.64 0.59 -12.52
N MET A 74 -9.17 1.37 -11.57
CA MET A 74 -8.37 1.91 -10.46
C MET A 74 -7.94 0.79 -9.52
N THR A 75 -8.84 -0.16 -9.24
CA THR A 75 -8.50 -1.40 -8.53
C THR A 75 -7.36 -2.13 -9.24
N ALA A 76 -7.51 -2.46 -10.53
CA ALA A 76 -6.48 -3.20 -11.27
C ALA A 76 -5.12 -2.49 -11.32
N LEU A 77 -5.11 -1.16 -11.49
CA LEU A 77 -3.87 -0.36 -11.51
C LEU A 77 -3.19 -0.29 -10.14
N SER A 78 -3.96 -0.32 -9.05
CA SER A 78 -3.45 -0.15 -7.69
C SER A 78 -3.08 -1.45 -6.99
N GLU A 79 -3.65 -2.58 -7.40
CA GLU A 79 -3.48 -3.86 -6.73
C GLU A 79 -2.01 -4.27 -6.51
N GLY A 80 -1.14 -4.06 -7.48
CA GLY A 80 0.29 -4.41 -7.36
C GLY A 80 1.03 -3.54 -6.35
N PHE A 81 0.71 -2.25 -6.32
CA PHE A 81 1.25 -1.31 -5.35
C PHE A 81 0.74 -1.61 -3.93
N VAL A 82 -0.57 -1.74 -3.76
CA VAL A 82 -1.20 -2.05 -2.47
C VAL A 82 -0.65 -3.35 -1.90
N ALA A 83 -0.52 -4.40 -2.72
CA ALA A 83 0.07 -5.67 -2.27
C ALA A 83 1.53 -5.49 -1.79
N THR A 84 2.33 -4.68 -2.49
CA THR A 84 3.73 -4.43 -2.11
C THR A 84 3.84 -3.65 -0.80
N VAL A 85 3.00 -2.62 -0.63
CA VAL A 85 2.92 -1.83 0.62
C VAL A 85 2.49 -2.72 1.79
N LEU A 86 1.52 -3.62 1.59
CA LEU A 86 1.09 -4.57 2.62
C LEU A 86 2.20 -5.55 3.04
N VAL A 87 3.03 -6.02 2.10
CA VAL A 87 4.19 -6.85 2.45
C VAL A 87 5.19 -6.06 3.32
N LEU A 88 5.45 -4.80 2.98
CA LEU A 88 6.32 -3.95 3.80
C LEU A 88 5.73 -3.72 5.19
N ALA A 89 4.41 -3.46 5.29
CA ALA A 89 3.72 -3.29 6.57
C ALA A 89 3.79 -4.56 7.43
N GLU A 90 3.56 -5.75 6.84
CA GLU A 90 3.70 -7.04 7.52
C GLU A 90 5.12 -7.23 8.07
N ARG A 91 6.14 -6.94 7.26
CA ARG A 91 7.56 -7.06 7.67
C ARG A 91 7.97 -6.04 8.74
N ALA A 92 7.34 -4.86 8.73
CA ALA A 92 7.49 -3.83 9.74
C ALA A 92 6.76 -4.18 11.06
N GLY A 93 5.98 -5.26 11.10
CA GLY A 93 5.15 -5.61 12.26
C GLY A 93 3.97 -4.64 12.46
N ILE A 94 3.57 -3.92 11.42
CA ILE A 94 2.42 -3.00 11.46
C ILE A 94 1.14 -3.83 11.34
N GLU A 95 0.26 -3.70 12.32
CA GLU A 95 -1.07 -4.29 12.25
C GLU A 95 -1.94 -3.52 11.27
N VAL A 96 -2.34 -4.19 10.20
CA VAL A 96 -3.21 -3.61 9.19
C VAL A 96 -4.65 -3.68 9.63
N ASN A 97 -5.35 -2.54 9.68
CA ASN A 97 -6.77 -2.52 9.99
C ASN A 97 -7.62 -2.91 8.76
N TRP A 98 -8.11 -4.14 8.77
CA TRP A 98 -8.97 -4.66 7.70
C TRP A 98 -10.45 -4.31 7.89
N LEU A 99 -10.83 -3.82 9.07
CA LEU A 99 -12.22 -3.51 9.42
C LEU A 99 -12.56 -2.05 9.03
N PRO A 100 -13.85 -1.73 8.80
CA PRO A 100 -14.25 -0.35 8.58
C PRO A 100 -14.09 0.46 9.86
N THR A 101 -13.14 1.41 9.88
CA THR A 101 -13.28 2.57 10.75
C THR A 101 -14.45 3.38 10.21
N GLY A 102 -15.46 3.60 11.04
CA GLY A 102 -16.77 4.14 10.65
C GLY A 102 -16.70 5.38 9.76
N SER A 103 -17.66 5.45 8.83
CA SER A 103 -18.03 6.56 7.95
C SER A 103 -17.30 7.89 8.19
N ALA A 104 -16.15 8.06 7.57
CA ALA A 104 -15.61 9.40 7.29
C ALA A 104 -16.43 10.00 6.14
N GLU A 105 -16.96 11.20 6.40
CA GLU A 105 -17.94 11.90 5.58
C GLU A 105 -17.47 12.13 4.14
N ASP A 106 -18.47 12.10 3.26
CA ASP A 106 -18.45 12.27 1.81
C ASP A 106 -17.56 13.44 1.37
N GLY A 107 -16.35 13.11 0.92
CA GLY A 107 -15.35 14.06 0.46
C GLY A 107 -15.00 13.83 -1.01
N GLY A 108 -15.86 14.31 -1.91
CA GLY A 108 -15.52 14.61 -3.30
C GLY A 108 -15.74 13.46 -4.30
N LEU A 109 -16.98 13.34 -4.79
CA LEU A 109 -17.29 12.63 -6.03
C LEU A 109 -16.49 13.23 -7.20
N ASN A 110 -15.80 12.39 -7.98
CA ASN A 110 -15.95 12.26 -9.44
C ASN A 110 -14.93 11.25 -10.00
N ASP A 111 -15.33 9.99 -10.18
CA ASP A 111 -15.00 9.13 -11.33
C ASP A 111 -15.87 7.85 -11.25
N VAL A 112 -16.99 7.86 -11.98
CA VAL A 112 -18.13 6.96 -11.76
C VAL A 112 -17.89 5.53 -12.29
N GLN A 113 -18.05 4.53 -11.41
CA GLN A 113 -18.87 3.35 -11.71
C GLN A 113 -19.47 2.68 -10.45
N VAL A 114 -20.78 2.34 -10.50
CA VAL A 114 -21.65 1.74 -9.45
C VAL A 114 -22.42 0.56 -10.11
N PRO A 115 -22.70 -0.61 -9.48
CA PRO A 115 -23.15 -0.82 -8.10
C PRO A 115 -22.27 -1.68 -7.19
N ALA A 116 -22.26 -1.29 -5.92
CA ALA A 116 -21.59 -1.97 -4.82
C ALA A 116 -22.22 -3.34 -4.53
N ALA A 117 -21.38 -4.38 -4.43
CA ALA A 117 -21.76 -5.69 -3.91
C ALA A 117 -21.90 -5.64 -2.37
N PRO A 118 -22.75 -6.48 -1.75
CA PRO A 118 -23.02 -6.44 -0.31
C PRO A 118 -21.81 -6.92 0.52
N VAL A 119 -21.87 -6.69 1.84
CA VAL A 119 -20.87 -6.98 2.90
C VAL A 119 -20.11 -8.32 2.76
N ALA A 120 -20.70 -9.36 2.18
CA ALA A 120 -19.99 -10.61 1.83
C ALA A 120 -18.82 -10.40 0.85
N SER A 121 -18.83 -9.31 0.08
CA SER A 121 -17.77 -8.86 -0.82
C SER A 121 -16.54 -8.32 -0.07
N GLU A 122 -16.68 -7.87 1.18
CA GLU A 122 -15.58 -7.26 1.94
C GLU A 122 -14.62 -8.33 2.49
N ASP A 123 -15.15 -9.40 3.07
CA ASP A 123 -14.34 -10.54 3.52
C ASP A 123 -13.62 -11.21 2.34
N VAL A 124 -14.29 -11.29 1.19
CA VAL A 124 -13.71 -11.81 -0.06
C VAL A 124 -12.61 -10.89 -0.57
N TRP A 125 -12.82 -9.57 -0.57
CA TRP A 125 -11.80 -8.58 -0.95
C TRP A 125 -10.58 -8.64 -0.04
N ALA A 126 -10.78 -8.65 1.29
CA ALA A 126 -9.69 -8.68 2.25
C ALA A 126 -8.88 -9.98 2.12
N THR A 127 -9.57 -11.11 1.92
CA THR A 127 -8.91 -12.41 1.67
C THR A 127 -8.10 -12.39 0.39
N ALA A 128 -8.68 -11.90 -0.72
CA ALA A 128 -7.99 -11.81 -2.00
C ALA A 128 -6.73 -10.92 -1.92
N LEU A 129 -6.82 -9.79 -1.24
CA LEU A 129 -5.71 -8.86 -1.09
C LEU A 129 -4.60 -9.44 -0.19
N ARG A 130 -4.96 -10.14 0.90
CA ARG A 130 -4.00 -10.86 1.74
C ARG A 130 -3.29 -11.98 0.98
N ASP A 131 -4.03 -12.78 0.20
CA ASP A 131 -3.45 -13.86 -0.59
C ASP A 131 -2.48 -13.31 -1.65
N LYS A 132 -2.84 -12.19 -2.29
CA LYS A 132 -1.96 -11.49 -3.24
C LYS A 132 -0.72 -10.93 -2.56
N SER A 133 -0.87 -10.27 -1.41
CA SER A 133 0.27 -9.81 -0.59
C SER A 133 1.22 -10.96 -0.27
N ARG A 134 0.70 -12.08 0.23
CA ARG A 134 1.50 -13.28 0.53
C ARG A 134 2.18 -13.88 -0.71
N ALA A 135 1.54 -13.80 -1.87
CA ALA A 135 2.17 -14.22 -3.13
C ALA A 135 3.35 -13.31 -3.50
N PHE A 136 3.18 -11.99 -3.40
CA PHE A 136 4.24 -11.00 -3.64
C PHE A 136 5.41 -11.13 -2.66
N GLY A 137 5.12 -11.36 -1.38
CA GLY A 137 6.13 -11.51 -0.34
C GLY A 137 7.15 -12.62 -0.62
N ARG A 138 6.78 -13.65 -1.40
CA ARG A 138 7.70 -14.73 -1.83
C ARG A 138 8.73 -14.28 -2.87
N PHE A 139 8.45 -13.21 -3.59
CA PHE A 139 9.35 -12.64 -4.61
C PHE A 139 10.14 -11.43 -4.11
N MET A 140 9.76 -10.87 -2.94
CA MET A 140 10.44 -9.76 -2.32
C MET A 140 11.55 -10.28 -1.41
N THR A 141 12.81 -10.09 -1.79
CA THR A 141 13.97 -10.46 -0.96
C THR A 141 14.14 -9.49 0.21
N VAL A 142 14.76 -9.98 1.29
CA VAL A 142 15.26 -9.16 2.41
C VAL A 142 16.76 -9.06 2.27
#